data_AF-A0A9P1C106-F1
#
_entry.id   AF-A0A9P1C106-F1
#
_cell.length_a   1.000
_cell.length_b   1.000
_cell.length_c   1.000
_cell.angle_alpha   90.00
_cell.angle_beta   90.00
_cell.angle_gamma   90.00
#
_symmetry.space_group_name_H-M   'P 1'
#
loop_
_entity.id
_entity.type
_entity.pdbx_description
1 polymer ?
#
loop_
_entity_poly.entity_id
_entity_poly.type
_entity_poly.pdbx_seq_one_letter_code
_entity_poly.pdbx_strand_id
1 'polypeptide(L)'
;MLSGRLLSGGRTPLHDFHRAWSVSKLSCRQFGVDSSAVLDTSQRCRLGISAVLTLSARRPCSSMGARKRPASEGSWICSRRDCKQTISEEDARVEVAISLKGEVPRSDSMIKWQDGTPMAFHKSCWESLLQERASFPRNELQRLKLAAATAEHFDSADDLKQKASQAARLLRQSSRAICFTGAGLSTAAGLGDYRGKRGKWTLEGQGVDEAYTTVYEELRPTFGHEAVAKLVELGKIRYVVSQNADGLHHLSGIPYTKLSDVHGSAFTEYCPNCGKRYVRDTYAPEDRAEDFFAGRLPGPMPSHIKRCRGCGSNHWTGRSCDDCGQPLHDTVISFGDGLEECVLRPAFEHAVEADACLSLGSTMSIGPSNQVVLVQKGPLIVCVRQDTEMDQRCASTGGVRAYGDCDEFMRHLMVDMLGEGFAEWEASLAENKKTYDAQRPAAGKKRGDIFVKKM
;
A
#
# COMPACT_ATOMS: atom_id res chain seq x y z
N MET A 1 8.28 -66.40 18.75
CA MET A 1 8.94 -66.88 17.52
C MET A 1 8.97 -65.70 16.54
N LEU A 2 10.02 -64.87 16.52
CA LEU A 2 11.13 -64.89 15.51
C LEU A 2 10.57 -65.08 14.09
N SER A 3 10.70 -64.18 13.11
CA SER A 3 11.86 -63.40 12.59
C SER A 3 11.33 -62.17 11.81
N GLY A 4 11.98 -61.01 11.66
CA GLY A 4 13.38 -60.72 11.44
C GLY A 4 13.70 -60.59 9.94
N ARG A 5 13.66 -59.37 9.36
CA ARG A 5 14.52 -58.96 8.22
C ARG A 5 14.59 -57.44 8.08
N LEU A 6 15.82 -56.94 8.16
CA LEU A 6 16.31 -55.59 7.87
C LEU A 6 17.07 -55.62 6.51
N LEU A 7 17.43 -54.42 6.03
CA LEU A 7 18.24 -54.07 4.83
C LEU A 7 17.40 -53.87 3.55
N SER A 8 17.56 -52.83 2.73
CA SER A 8 18.55 -51.74 2.62
C SER A 8 18.01 -50.69 1.63
N GLY A 9 18.56 -49.47 1.65
CA GLY A 9 18.06 -48.30 0.93
C GLY A 9 18.05 -48.34 -0.60
N GLY A 10 17.28 -47.40 -1.15
CA GLY A 10 17.22 -47.06 -2.57
C GLY A 10 16.55 -45.69 -2.72
N ARG A 11 17.23 -44.78 -3.40
CA ARG A 11 16.88 -43.38 -3.63
C ARG A 11 15.49 -43.24 -4.28
N THR A 12 14.61 -42.41 -3.74
CA THR A 12 13.41 -41.93 -4.46
C THR A 12 13.78 -40.75 -5.36
N PRO A 13 13.49 -40.79 -6.68
CA PRO A 13 13.71 -39.65 -7.55
C PRO A 13 12.64 -38.57 -7.31
N LEU A 14 13.08 -37.35 -6.99
CA LEU A 14 12.33 -36.13 -7.34
C LEU A 14 12.28 -36.06 -8.87
N HIS A 15 11.17 -36.42 -9.49
CA HIS A 15 10.76 -35.92 -10.81
C HIS A 15 9.34 -36.43 -11.08
N ASP A 16 8.35 -35.57 -10.80
CA ASP A 16 7.12 -35.42 -11.59
C ASP A 16 6.21 -34.37 -10.92
N PHE A 17 6.66 -33.12 -10.98
CA PHE A 17 5.83 -31.93 -10.75
C PHE A 17 5.92 -31.03 -11.99
N HIS A 18 5.60 -31.60 -13.15
CA HIS A 18 5.38 -30.85 -14.40
C HIS A 18 4.26 -31.52 -15.19
N ARG A 19 3.01 -31.21 -14.83
CA ARG A 19 1.81 -31.19 -15.68
C ARG A 19 0.61 -30.93 -14.80
N ALA A 20 0.09 -29.70 -14.82
CA ALA A 20 -1.34 -29.36 -14.79
C ALA A 20 -1.59 -27.95 -14.26
N TRP A 21 -1.18 -26.90 -14.98
CA TRP A 21 -1.84 -25.59 -14.87
C TRP A 21 -1.95 -24.98 -16.27
N SER A 22 -2.84 -25.55 -17.08
CA SER A 22 -3.41 -24.86 -18.25
C SER A 22 -4.69 -24.17 -17.80
N VAL A 23 -4.72 -22.86 -17.98
CA VAL A 23 -5.87 -22.01 -17.71
C VAL A 23 -6.98 -22.32 -18.72
N SER A 24 -7.93 -23.19 -18.36
CA SER A 24 -9.25 -23.24 -19.01
C SER A 24 -10.24 -24.02 -18.16
N LYS A 25 -11.29 -23.31 -17.72
CA LYS A 25 -12.61 -23.81 -17.30
C LYS A 25 -12.67 -25.25 -16.76
N LEU A 26 -12.67 -25.41 -15.44
CA LEU A 26 -13.39 -26.53 -14.81
C LEU A 26 -13.92 -26.13 -13.41
N SER A 27 -15.23 -26.34 -13.33
CA SER A 27 -16.22 -26.16 -12.27
C SER A 27 -15.78 -25.90 -10.83
N CYS A 28 -16.33 -24.81 -10.31
CA CYS A 28 -16.74 -24.64 -8.92
C CYS A 28 -17.72 -25.77 -8.51
N ARG A 29 -17.20 -26.89 -8.01
CA ARG A 29 -17.97 -27.95 -7.31
C ARG A 29 -17.07 -28.67 -6.31
N GLN A 30 -16.63 -27.96 -5.27
CA GLN A 30 -16.19 -28.62 -4.03
C GLN A 30 -16.31 -27.79 -2.76
N PHE A 31 -16.76 -26.54 -2.86
CA PHE A 31 -17.16 -25.72 -1.71
C PHE A 31 -18.55 -25.21 -2.02
N GLY A 32 -19.56 -25.72 -1.32
CA GLY A 32 -20.98 -25.44 -1.57
C GLY A 32 -21.36 -23.98 -1.31
N VAL A 33 -20.97 -23.10 -2.22
CA VAL A 33 -21.36 -21.69 -2.24
C VAL A 33 -22.07 -21.44 -3.56
N ASP A 34 -23.32 -21.00 -3.47
CA ASP A 34 -24.25 -20.83 -4.58
C ASP A 34 -23.72 -19.81 -5.60
N SER A 35 -23.56 -20.24 -6.85
CA SER A 35 -22.85 -19.50 -7.90
C SER A 35 -23.81 -18.73 -8.82
N SER A 36 -24.46 -17.71 -8.28
CA SER A 36 -25.28 -16.79 -9.08
C SER A 36 -25.08 -15.33 -8.70
N ALA A 37 -23.82 -14.85 -8.70
CA ALA A 37 -23.52 -13.41 -8.68
C ALA A 37 -22.05 -13.10 -9.04
N VAL A 38 -21.53 -13.63 -10.15
CA VAL A 38 -20.24 -13.14 -10.70
C VAL A 38 -20.36 -13.06 -12.22
N LEU A 39 -20.76 -11.88 -12.71
CA LEU A 39 -20.68 -11.50 -14.11
C LEU A 39 -19.78 -10.27 -14.25
N ASP A 40 -18.64 -10.52 -14.90
CA ASP A 40 -17.95 -9.68 -15.88
C ASP A 40 -17.67 -8.20 -15.56
N THR A 41 -16.46 -7.93 -15.05
CA THR A 41 -15.86 -6.59 -15.04
C THR A 41 -14.73 -6.42 -16.07
N SER A 42 -14.58 -7.35 -17.03
CA SER A 42 -13.40 -7.39 -17.91
C SER A 42 -13.54 -6.61 -19.25
N GLN A 43 -14.70 -6.01 -19.55
CA GLN A 43 -14.95 -5.37 -20.85
C GLN A 43 -15.04 -3.83 -20.88
N ARG A 44 -14.80 -3.09 -19.79
CA ARG A 44 -14.94 -1.61 -19.80
C ARG A 44 -13.67 -0.77 -20.01
N CYS A 45 -12.48 -1.37 -20.14
CA CYS A 45 -11.22 -0.62 -20.33
C CYS A 45 -10.65 -0.72 -21.76
N ARG A 46 -11.48 -0.86 -22.79
CA ARG A 46 -11.03 -0.84 -24.20
C ARG A 46 -11.83 0.13 -25.07
N LEU A 47 -11.96 1.39 -24.69
CA LEU A 47 -12.38 2.43 -25.65
C LEU A 47 -11.74 3.78 -25.28
N GLY A 48 -10.90 4.30 -26.19
CA GLY A 48 -10.72 5.73 -26.35
C GLY A 48 -9.33 6.32 -26.13
N ILE A 49 -8.33 5.96 -26.93
CA ILE A 49 -7.24 6.89 -27.27
C ILE A 49 -7.00 6.84 -28.78
N SER A 50 -7.51 7.84 -29.49
CA SER A 50 -7.09 8.22 -30.83
C SER A 50 -7.15 9.75 -30.93
N ALA A 51 -6.19 10.32 -31.67
CA ALA A 51 -5.98 11.74 -32.02
C ALA A 51 -5.08 12.61 -31.10
N VAL A 52 -3.76 12.39 -31.18
CA VAL A 52 -2.77 13.17 -31.97
C VAL A 52 -2.95 14.72 -32.12
N LEU A 53 -1.83 15.43 -31.80
CA LEU A 53 -1.20 16.65 -32.39
C LEU A 53 -1.13 17.99 -31.61
N THR A 54 0.12 18.30 -31.19
CA THR A 54 0.91 19.57 -31.24
C THR A 54 0.36 20.91 -30.77
N LEU A 55 1.13 21.54 -29.85
CA LEU A 55 1.83 22.85 -29.95
C LEU A 55 2.43 23.13 -28.54
N SER A 56 3.74 23.13 -28.29
CA SER A 56 4.80 24.09 -28.64
C SER A 56 5.34 24.77 -27.37
N ALA A 57 6.67 24.84 -27.32
CA ALA A 57 7.53 25.74 -26.53
C ALA A 57 7.66 25.57 -25.00
N ARG A 58 8.87 25.17 -24.62
CA ARG A 58 9.48 25.16 -23.28
C ARG A 58 9.47 26.54 -22.59
N ARG A 59 9.33 26.55 -21.27
CA ARG A 59 10.11 27.38 -20.33
C ARG A 59 10.33 26.61 -19.01
N PRO A 60 11.48 26.77 -18.33
CA PRO A 60 11.79 26.05 -17.10
C PRO A 60 10.97 26.65 -15.96
N CYS A 61 10.08 25.85 -15.35
CA CYS A 61 9.35 26.30 -14.17
C CYS A 61 10.26 26.14 -12.95
N SER A 62 10.71 27.29 -12.44
CA SER A 62 11.34 27.47 -11.14
C SER A 62 10.60 26.71 -10.03
N SER A 63 11.38 26.00 -9.21
CA SER A 63 11.03 25.40 -7.93
C SER A 63 9.82 26.05 -7.24
N MET A 64 8.63 25.47 -7.39
CA MET A 64 7.54 25.69 -6.45
C MET A 64 7.83 24.83 -5.23
N GLY A 65 8.53 25.43 -4.27
CA GLY A 65 8.68 24.85 -2.94
C GLY A 65 7.31 24.48 -2.39
N ALA A 66 7.21 23.29 -1.82
CA ALA A 66 6.07 22.84 -1.05
C ALA A 66 5.63 23.98 -0.11
N ARG A 67 4.47 24.58 -0.39
CA ARG A 67 3.86 25.53 0.55
C ARG A 67 3.53 24.72 1.80
N LYS A 68 4.37 24.87 2.83
CA LYS A 68 4.03 24.49 4.21
C LYS A 68 2.64 25.05 4.50
N ARG A 69 1.73 24.19 4.96
CA ARG A 69 0.46 24.60 5.57
C ARG A 69 0.78 25.68 6.62
N PRO A 70 0.13 26.85 6.59
CA PRO A 70 0.23 27.79 7.69
C PRO A 70 -0.35 27.13 8.94
N ALA A 71 0.45 27.09 10.00
CA ALA A 71 0.16 26.43 11.27
C ALA A 71 -0.76 27.29 12.16
N SER A 72 -1.94 27.66 11.66
CA SER A 72 -2.94 28.41 12.46
C SER A 72 -4.34 27.79 12.32
N GLU A 73 -4.76 27.17 13.42
CA GLU A 73 -6.10 26.73 13.85
C GLU A 73 -6.63 25.42 13.24
N GLY A 74 -6.37 24.30 13.94
CA GLY A 74 -6.90 22.95 13.74
C GLY A 74 -8.41 22.83 13.99
N SER A 75 -9.20 23.66 13.33
CA SER A 75 -10.65 23.59 13.37
C SER A 75 -11.24 23.70 11.96
N TRP A 76 -12.24 22.87 11.67
CA TRP A 76 -13.00 22.92 10.43
C TRP A 76 -14.41 23.43 10.69
N ILE A 77 -15.03 23.98 9.65
CA ILE A 77 -16.45 24.28 9.65
C ILE A 77 -17.17 23.15 8.92
N CYS A 78 -18.19 22.57 9.55
CA CYS A 78 -18.97 21.51 8.91
C CYS A 78 -19.61 22.01 7.60
N SER A 79 -19.46 21.21 6.55
CA SER A 79 -19.93 21.53 5.21
C SER A 79 -21.42 21.24 4.99
N ARG A 80 -22.10 20.63 5.97
CA ARG A 80 -23.57 20.50 6.00
C ARG A 80 -24.17 21.87 6.33
N ARG A 81 -25.14 22.37 5.55
CA ARG A 81 -25.62 23.76 5.65
C ARG A 81 -26.32 24.09 6.96
N ASP A 82 -27.11 23.17 7.47
CA ASP A 82 -27.87 23.26 8.72
C ASP A 82 -26.96 23.09 9.96
N CYS A 83 -25.83 22.40 9.81
CA CYS A 83 -24.81 22.32 10.84
C CYS A 83 -24.01 23.62 10.93
N LYS A 84 -24.13 24.31 12.07
CA LYS A 84 -23.41 25.56 12.37
C LYS A 84 -22.25 25.36 13.34
N GLN A 85 -21.91 24.10 13.65
CA GLN A 85 -20.88 23.76 14.60
C GLN A 85 -19.51 23.63 13.93
N THR A 86 -18.47 23.96 14.68
CA THR A 86 -17.08 23.69 14.33
C THR A 86 -16.73 22.24 14.63
N ILE A 87 -15.70 21.74 13.96
CA ILE A 87 -15.09 20.42 14.18
C ILE A 87 -13.67 20.71 14.64
N SER A 88 -13.27 20.18 15.78
CA SER A 88 -11.88 20.24 16.27
C SER A 88 -11.06 19.06 15.75
N GLU A 89 -9.74 19.08 15.97
CA GLU A 89 -8.84 17.96 15.64
C GLU A 89 -9.20 16.66 16.38
N GLU A 90 -9.77 16.76 17.58
CA GLU A 90 -10.14 15.61 18.41
C GLU A 90 -11.49 15.00 18.04
N ASP A 91 -12.29 15.71 17.23
CA ASP A 91 -13.64 15.29 16.85
C ASP A 91 -13.64 14.25 15.73
N ALA A 92 -14.58 13.30 15.82
CA ALA A 92 -14.86 12.36 14.74
C ALA A 92 -15.42 13.11 13.52
N ARG A 93 -14.76 12.91 12.37
CA ARG A 93 -15.09 13.65 11.14
C ARG A 93 -14.92 12.83 9.87
N VAL A 94 -15.54 13.32 8.82
CA VAL A 94 -15.34 12.83 7.46
C VAL A 94 -14.88 13.98 6.60
N GLU A 95 -13.81 13.77 5.87
CA GLU A 95 -13.28 14.73 4.92
C GLU A 95 -13.38 14.15 3.50
N VAL A 96 -13.86 14.95 2.56
CA VAL A 96 -14.04 14.57 1.15
C VAL A 96 -13.39 15.57 0.23
N ALA A 97 -13.03 15.14 -0.97
CA ALA A 97 -12.53 16.02 -2.03
C ALA A 97 -13.26 15.72 -3.34
N ILE A 98 -13.73 16.76 -4.03
CA ILE A 98 -14.41 16.63 -5.31
C ILE A 98 -13.79 17.59 -6.32
N SER A 99 -13.67 17.13 -7.57
CA SER A 99 -13.36 17.98 -8.72
C SER A 99 -14.64 18.15 -9.54
N LEU A 100 -15.17 19.38 -9.54
CA LEU A 100 -16.34 19.78 -10.29
C LEU A 100 -15.84 20.45 -11.58
N LYS A 101 -15.89 19.72 -12.71
CA LYS A 101 -15.57 20.31 -14.03
C LYS A 101 -16.63 21.37 -14.39
N GLY A 102 -16.38 22.64 -14.05
CA GLY A 102 -17.25 23.79 -14.33
C GLY A 102 -17.61 24.64 -13.10
N GLU A 103 -18.37 25.73 -13.28
CA GLU A 103 -18.82 26.57 -12.16
C GLU A 103 -19.64 25.74 -11.16
N VAL A 104 -19.31 25.86 -9.86
CA VAL A 104 -20.12 25.28 -8.77
C VAL A 104 -21.48 25.98 -8.78
N PRO A 105 -22.57 25.34 -9.24
CA PRO A 105 -23.86 26.01 -9.32
C PRO A 105 -24.29 26.36 -7.91
N ARG A 106 -24.86 27.56 -7.72
CA ARG A 106 -25.59 27.88 -6.49
C ARG A 106 -26.66 26.82 -6.29
N SER A 107 -26.40 25.91 -5.37
CA SER A 107 -27.25 24.78 -5.05
C SER A 107 -27.89 25.07 -3.70
N ASP A 108 -29.23 25.13 -3.64
CA ASP A 108 -30.01 25.13 -2.40
C ASP A 108 -29.94 23.78 -1.66
N SER A 109 -29.04 22.87 -2.08
CA SER A 109 -28.81 21.60 -1.40
C SER A 109 -28.32 21.78 0.03
N MET A 110 -28.45 20.69 0.79
CA MET A 110 -27.99 20.59 2.18
C MET A 110 -26.46 20.70 2.33
N ILE A 111 -25.69 20.76 1.24
CA ILE A 111 -24.22 20.72 1.25
C ILE A 111 -23.64 22.03 0.68
N LYS A 112 -22.64 22.60 1.37
CA LYS A 112 -21.85 23.74 0.90
C LYS A 112 -20.70 23.26 0.02
N TRP A 113 -20.99 22.84 -1.21
CA TRP A 113 -19.97 22.34 -2.14
C TRP A 113 -18.85 23.34 -2.40
N GLN A 114 -17.61 22.85 -2.35
CA GLN A 114 -16.40 23.58 -2.72
C GLN A 114 -15.62 22.72 -3.72
N ASP A 115 -15.10 23.36 -4.77
CA ASP A 115 -14.29 22.67 -5.79
C ASP A 115 -12.80 22.75 -5.44
N GLY A 116 -12.08 21.64 -5.61
CA GLY A 116 -10.63 21.56 -5.41
C GLY A 116 -10.14 21.73 -3.96
N THR A 117 -11.03 22.01 -3.00
CA THR A 117 -10.68 22.18 -1.58
C THR A 117 -11.32 21.06 -0.75
N PRO A 118 -10.56 20.38 0.14
CA PRO A 118 -11.13 19.37 1.02
C PRO A 118 -12.24 19.95 1.89
N MET A 119 -13.38 19.27 1.91
CA MET A 119 -14.55 19.61 2.72
C MET A 119 -14.62 18.68 3.93
N ALA A 120 -14.95 19.22 5.10
CA ALA A 120 -15.11 18.45 6.32
C ALA A 120 -16.57 18.40 6.80
N PHE A 121 -16.94 17.31 7.43
CA PHE A 121 -18.24 17.06 8.03
C PHE A 121 -18.06 16.40 9.39
N HIS A 122 -18.89 16.72 10.38
CA HIS A 122 -19.04 15.83 11.54
C HIS A 122 -19.44 14.45 11.03
N LYS A 123 -18.93 13.39 11.67
CA LYS A 123 -19.24 12.01 11.27
C LYS A 123 -20.75 11.75 11.16
N SER A 124 -21.52 12.17 12.17
CA SER A 124 -22.98 12.05 12.19
C SER A 124 -23.66 12.84 11.07
N CYS A 125 -23.17 14.05 10.76
CA CYS A 125 -23.71 14.86 9.66
C CYS A 125 -23.54 14.15 8.31
N TRP A 126 -22.38 13.54 8.08
CA TRP A 126 -22.09 12.78 6.86
C TRP A 126 -22.95 11.53 6.75
N GLU A 127 -23.08 10.75 7.82
CA GLU A 127 -23.92 9.56 7.86
C GLU A 127 -25.39 9.89 7.56
N SER A 128 -25.92 10.96 8.16
CA SER A 128 -27.28 11.42 7.87
C SER A 128 -27.45 11.85 6.40
N LEU A 129 -26.46 12.53 5.80
CA LEU A 129 -26.51 12.87 4.36
C LEU A 129 -26.59 11.62 3.48
N LEU A 130 -25.86 10.55 3.82
CA LEU A 130 -25.91 9.29 3.07
C LEU A 130 -27.25 8.55 3.24
N GLN A 131 -27.90 8.67 4.40
CA GLN A 131 -29.24 8.12 4.62
C GLN A 131 -30.31 8.90 3.86
N GLU A 132 -30.18 10.23 3.83
CA GLU A 132 -31.12 11.15 3.17
C GLU A 132 -30.94 11.20 1.64
N ARG A 133 -29.91 10.55 1.07
CA ARG A 133 -29.54 10.64 -0.36
C ARG A 133 -30.67 10.36 -1.37
N ALA A 134 -31.70 9.63 -0.97
CA ALA A 134 -32.85 9.34 -1.83
C ALA A 134 -33.72 10.59 -2.13
N SER A 135 -33.66 11.62 -1.27
CA SER A 135 -34.37 12.88 -1.48
C SER A 135 -33.61 13.86 -2.40
N PHE A 136 -32.36 13.54 -2.76
CA PHE A 136 -31.49 14.46 -3.49
C PHE A 136 -31.81 14.46 -4.98
N PRO A 137 -31.83 15.63 -5.65
CA PRO A 137 -31.92 15.69 -7.10
C PRO A 137 -30.71 15.00 -7.75
N ARG A 138 -30.88 14.50 -8.98
CA ARG A 138 -29.88 13.61 -9.63
C ARG A 138 -28.46 14.18 -9.68
N ASN A 139 -28.32 15.48 -9.92
CA ASN A 139 -27.03 16.17 -9.96
C ASN A 139 -26.32 16.17 -8.59
N GLU A 140 -27.07 16.44 -7.52
CA GLU A 140 -26.58 16.38 -6.13
C GLU A 140 -26.21 14.96 -5.73
N LEU A 141 -27.02 13.97 -6.12
CA LEU A 141 -26.70 12.57 -5.87
C LEU A 141 -25.39 12.15 -6.58
N GLN A 142 -25.14 12.65 -7.80
CA GLN A 142 -23.89 12.38 -8.51
C GLN A 142 -22.69 13.01 -7.79
N ARG A 143 -22.81 14.24 -7.28
CA ARG A 143 -21.77 14.89 -6.47
C ARG A 143 -21.52 14.14 -5.17
N LEU A 144 -22.57 13.75 -4.46
CA LEU A 144 -22.47 12.98 -3.23
C LEU A 144 -21.76 11.64 -3.47
N LYS A 145 -22.03 10.96 -4.60
CA LYS A 145 -21.32 9.74 -4.98
C LYS A 145 -19.83 9.97 -5.24
N LEU A 146 -19.47 11.04 -5.94
CA LEU A 146 -18.07 11.41 -6.18
C LEU A 146 -17.34 11.76 -4.87
N ALA A 147 -18.00 12.52 -3.99
CA ALA A 147 -17.46 12.87 -2.67
C ALA A 147 -17.31 11.64 -1.77
N ALA A 148 -18.27 10.72 -1.78
CA ALA A 148 -18.18 9.48 -1.02
C ALA A 148 -17.02 8.58 -1.49
N ALA A 149 -16.69 8.60 -2.79
CA ALA A 149 -15.56 7.84 -3.31
C ALA A 149 -14.19 8.36 -2.83
N THR A 150 -14.11 9.60 -2.34
CA THR A 150 -12.88 10.21 -1.81
C THR A 150 -12.92 10.41 -0.29
N ALA A 151 -13.95 9.86 0.37
CA ALA A 151 -14.14 10.03 1.80
C ALA A 151 -12.99 9.41 2.59
N GLU A 152 -12.39 10.24 3.44
CA GLU A 152 -11.49 9.83 4.50
C GLU A 152 -12.18 10.12 5.83
N HIS A 153 -12.33 9.08 6.62
CA HIS A 153 -12.94 9.10 7.92
C HIS A 153 -11.84 9.22 8.99
N PHE A 154 -12.21 9.86 10.09
CA PHE A 154 -11.41 10.01 11.28
C PHE A 154 -12.32 9.70 12.47
N ASP A 155 -11.93 8.71 13.26
CA ASP A 155 -12.49 8.51 14.59
C ASP A 155 -12.09 9.69 15.50
N SER A 156 -12.83 9.89 16.60
CA SER A 156 -12.40 10.86 17.61
C SER A 156 -11.09 10.40 18.24
N ALA A 157 -10.35 11.32 18.87
CA ALA A 157 -9.10 10.98 19.57
C ALA A 157 -9.31 9.86 20.61
N ASP A 158 -10.41 9.94 21.37
CA ASP A 158 -10.79 8.92 22.35
C ASP A 158 -11.15 7.57 21.71
N ASP A 159 -11.94 7.57 20.64
CA ASP A 159 -12.32 6.34 19.94
C ASP A 159 -11.08 5.67 19.32
N LEU A 160 -10.18 6.44 18.71
CA LEU A 160 -8.95 5.94 18.11
C LEU A 160 -8.06 5.29 19.16
N LYS A 161 -7.89 5.94 20.31
CA LYS A 161 -7.15 5.41 21.46
C LYS A 161 -7.77 4.13 21.99
N GLN A 162 -9.08 4.08 22.21
CA GLN A 162 -9.79 2.89 22.69
C GLN A 162 -9.64 1.72 21.72
N LYS A 163 -9.75 1.97 20.41
CA LYS A 163 -9.56 0.96 19.35
C LYS A 163 -8.12 0.47 19.32
N ALA A 164 -7.13 1.35 19.47
CA ALA A 164 -5.73 0.94 19.57
C ALA A 164 -5.48 0.03 20.80
N SER A 165 -6.10 0.34 21.94
CA SER A 165 -6.05 -0.53 23.12
C SER A 165 -6.72 -1.89 22.91
N GLN A 166 -7.85 -1.93 22.20
CA GLN A 166 -8.49 -3.19 21.81
C GLN A 166 -7.57 -4.01 20.89
N ALA A 167 -6.94 -3.38 19.90
CA ALA A 167 -6.00 -4.02 19.01
C ALA A 167 -4.77 -4.58 19.76
N ALA A 168 -4.21 -3.82 20.70
CA ALA A 168 -3.13 -4.29 21.56
C ALA A 168 -3.53 -5.53 22.36
N ARG A 169 -4.77 -5.59 22.90
CA ARG A 169 -5.27 -6.80 23.59
C ARG A 169 -5.34 -8.01 22.65
N LEU A 170 -5.90 -7.85 21.45
CA LEU A 170 -5.99 -8.92 20.45
C LEU A 170 -4.60 -9.44 20.06
N LEU A 171 -3.63 -8.56 19.83
CA LEU A 171 -2.25 -8.94 19.52
C LEU A 171 -1.54 -9.62 20.69
N ARG A 172 -1.84 -9.24 21.95
CA ARG A 172 -1.29 -9.95 23.12
C ARG A 172 -1.82 -11.37 23.26
N GLN A 173 -3.10 -11.58 22.92
CA GLN A 173 -3.78 -12.88 22.98
C GLN A 173 -3.42 -13.79 21.81
N SER A 174 -3.06 -13.21 20.67
CA SER A 174 -2.58 -13.92 19.50
C SER A 174 -1.26 -14.65 19.79
N SER A 175 -1.19 -15.89 19.37
CA SER A 175 0.03 -16.70 19.35
C SER A 175 0.84 -16.46 18.08
N ARG A 176 0.18 -16.05 16.99
CA ARG A 176 0.79 -15.98 15.67
C ARG A 176 0.10 -14.95 14.76
N ALA A 177 0.21 -13.67 15.10
CA ALA A 177 -0.33 -12.62 14.25
C ALA A 177 0.55 -12.37 13.00
N ILE A 178 -0.09 -11.92 11.92
CA ILE A 178 0.59 -11.34 10.75
C ILE A 178 0.29 -9.85 10.63
N CYS A 179 1.14 -9.12 9.93
CA CYS A 179 0.87 -7.73 9.55
C CYS A 179 0.74 -7.62 8.03
N PHE A 180 -0.28 -6.90 7.56
CA PHE A 180 -0.52 -6.60 6.15
C PHE A 180 -0.43 -5.08 5.95
N THR A 181 0.44 -4.59 5.06
CA THR A 181 0.67 -3.14 4.93
C THR A 181 0.52 -2.64 3.52
N GLY A 182 -0.02 -1.43 3.39
CA GLY A 182 -0.15 -0.69 2.12
C GLY A 182 0.38 0.74 2.21
N ALA A 183 0.21 1.48 1.11
CA ALA A 183 0.87 2.77 0.91
C ALA A 183 0.49 3.83 1.96
N GLY A 184 -0.69 3.69 2.57
CA GLY A 184 -1.15 4.58 3.64
C GLY A 184 -0.18 4.65 4.83
N LEU A 185 0.55 3.55 5.11
CA LEU A 185 1.56 3.50 6.17
C LEU A 185 2.76 4.42 5.88
N SER A 186 3.08 4.65 4.60
CA SER A 186 4.23 5.42 4.17
C SER A 186 3.92 6.89 3.90
N THR A 187 2.66 7.31 4.02
CA THR A 187 2.24 8.70 3.69
C THR A 187 2.96 9.76 4.53
N ALA A 188 3.22 9.50 5.81
CA ALA A 188 3.97 10.39 6.69
C ALA A 188 5.47 10.51 6.32
N ALA A 189 6.01 9.55 5.56
CA ALA A 189 7.38 9.62 5.03
C ALA A 189 7.51 10.56 3.82
N GLY A 190 6.41 11.14 3.33
CA GLY A 190 6.39 12.00 2.14
C GLY A 190 6.08 11.25 0.84
N LEU A 191 5.78 9.96 0.91
CA LEU A 191 5.21 9.21 -0.21
C LEU A 191 3.74 9.61 -0.41
N GLY A 192 3.36 9.95 -1.64
CA GLY A 192 1.93 9.96 -1.99
C GLY A 192 1.37 8.54 -1.85
N ASP A 193 0.11 8.42 -1.44
CA ASP A 193 -0.60 7.15 -1.56
C ASP A 193 -1.16 6.97 -2.98
N TYR A 194 -1.88 5.87 -3.19
CA TYR A 194 -2.48 5.56 -4.49
C TYR A 194 -3.94 6.02 -4.61
N ARG A 195 -4.71 6.02 -3.51
CA ARG A 195 -6.18 6.11 -3.54
C ARG A 195 -6.78 7.09 -2.52
N GLY A 196 -5.98 7.71 -1.67
CA GLY A 196 -6.42 8.77 -0.77
C GLY A 196 -6.81 10.03 -1.54
N LYS A 197 -7.13 11.12 -0.84
CA LYS A 197 -7.62 12.36 -1.48
C LYS A 197 -6.69 12.93 -2.56
N ARG A 198 -5.38 12.73 -2.39
CA ARG A 198 -4.34 13.13 -3.35
C ARG A 198 -3.58 11.92 -3.91
N GLY A 199 -4.15 10.72 -3.79
CA GLY A 199 -3.52 9.52 -4.26
C GLY A 199 -3.36 9.53 -5.78
N LYS A 200 -2.31 8.88 -6.29
CA LYS A 200 -2.00 8.85 -7.72
C LYS A 200 -3.22 8.55 -8.61
N TRP A 201 -3.97 7.48 -8.31
CA TRP A 201 -5.13 7.08 -9.10
C TRP A 201 -6.34 8.00 -8.90
N THR A 202 -6.46 8.61 -7.71
CA THR A 202 -7.49 9.62 -7.43
C THR A 202 -7.28 10.86 -8.29
N LEU A 203 -6.04 11.35 -8.39
CA LEU A 203 -5.67 12.50 -9.20
C LEU A 203 -5.78 12.19 -10.70
N GLU A 204 -5.28 11.04 -11.16
CA GLU A 204 -5.44 10.60 -12.55
C GLU A 204 -6.92 10.48 -12.95
N GLY A 205 -7.76 9.91 -12.08
CA GLY A 205 -9.21 9.83 -12.29
C GLY A 205 -9.91 11.20 -12.35
N GLN A 206 -9.33 12.23 -11.73
CA GLN A 206 -9.77 13.62 -11.82
C GLN A 206 -9.20 14.35 -13.05
N GLY A 207 -8.29 13.72 -13.79
CA GLY A 207 -7.59 14.32 -14.93
C GLY A 207 -6.44 15.24 -14.53
N VAL A 208 -5.90 15.08 -13.32
CA VAL A 208 -4.73 15.80 -12.81
C VAL A 208 -3.50 14.91 -13.00
N ASP A 209 -2.57 15.36 -13.85
CA ASP A 209 -1.26 14.73 -14.05
C ASP A 209 -0.20 15.47 -13.20
N GLU A 210 -0.08 15.07 -11.93
CA GLU A 210 0.97 15.57 -11.05
C GLU A 210 2.21 14.65 -11.14
N ALA A 211 3.33 15.21 -11.57
CA ALA A 211 4.61 14.52 -11.57
C ALA A 211 5.06 14.24 -10.13
N TYR A 212 4.83 13.02 -9.65
CA TYR A 212 5.41 12.55 -8.39
C TYR A 212 6.92 12.32 -8.56
N THR A 213 7.73 13.32 -8.21
CA THR A 213 9.19 13.15 -8.09
C THR A 213 9.52 12.65 -6.69
N THR A 214 9.32 11.36 -6.43
CA THR A 214 9.75 10.74 -5.17
C THR A 214 11.20 10.32 -5.29
N VAL A 215 12.06 10.84 -4.41
CA VAL A 215 13.42 10.35 -4.25
C VAL A 215 13.41 9.25 -3.18
N TYR A 216 13.35 7.99 -3.60
CA TYR A 216 13.15 6.85 -2.68
C TYR A 216 14.25 6.74 -1.62
N GLU A 217 15.48 7.15 -1.94
CA GLU A 217 16.63 7.15 -1.03
C GLU A 217 16.48 8.12 0.15
N GLU A 218 15.65 9.16 0.02
CA GLU A 218 15.42 10.16 1.08
C GLU A 218 14.31 9.76 2.04
N LEU A 219 13.50 8.76 1.68
CA LEU A 219 12.41 8.28 2.52
C LEU A 219 12.96 7.61 3.78
N ARG A 220 12.27 7.80 4.90
CA ARG A 220 12.62 7.18 6.18
C ARG A 220 11.42 6.42 6.75
N PRO A 221 11.65 5.34 7.51
CA PRO A 221 10.58 4.63 8.20
C PRO A 221 9.73 5.59 9.02
N THR A 222 8.42 5.45 8.92
CA THR A 222 7.47 6.19 9.76
C THR A 222 7.40 5.56 11.16
N PHE A 223 6.68 6.20 12.09
CA PHE A 223 6.47 5.59 13.40
C PHE A 223 5.79 4.22 13.28
N GLY A 224 4.84 4.07 12.36
CA GLY A 224 4.20 2.79 12.08
C GLY A 224 5.17 1.71 11.60
N HIS A 225 6.17 2.04 10.79
CA HIS A 225 7.21 1.08 10.37
C HIS A 225 8.09 0.64 11.55
N GLU A 226 8.51 1.57 12.40
CA GLU A 226 9.27 1.28 13.63
C GLU A 226 8.47 0.40 14.59
N ALA A 227 7.18 0.70 14.77
CA ALA A 227 6.29 -0.07 15.61
C ALA A 227 6.11 -1.50 15.09
N VAL A 228 5.92 -1.69 13.77
CA VAL A 228 5.84 -3.04 13.16
C VAL A 228 7.17 -3.78 13.35
N ALA A 229 8.32 -3.14 13.14
CA ALA A 229 9.62 -3.75 13.39
C ALA A 229 9.79 -4.18 14.85
N LYS A 230 9.39 -3.33 15.81
CA LYS A 230 9.41 -3.67 17.23
C LYS A 230 8.47 -4.83 17.57
N LEU A 231 7.28 -4.89 16.97
CA LEU A 231 6.36 -6.02 17.17
C LEU A 231 6.91 -7.33 16.59
N VAL A 232 7.67 -7.28 15.50
CA VAL A 232 8.38 -8.44 14.93
C VAL A 232 9.53 -8.90 15.83
N GLU A 233 10.27 -7.94 16.41
CA GLU A 233 11.34 -8.18 17.39
C GLU A 233 10.78 -8.87 18.65
N LEU A 234 9.65 -8.37 19.18
CA LEU A 234 8.95 -8.92 20.35
C LEU A 234 8.23 -10.24 20.06
N GLY A 235 8.25 -10.74 18.82
CA GLY A 235 7.55 -11.95 18.41
C GLY A 235 6.02 -11.84 18.40
N LYS A 236 5.47 -10.63 18.49
CA LYS A 236 4.03 -10.35 18.44
C LYS A 236 3.49 -10.30 17.02
N ILE A 237 4.33 -10.00 16.04
CA ILE A 237 4.04 -10.21 14.62
C ILE A 237 5.01 -11.26 14.10
N ARG A 238 4.47 -12.37 13.58
CA ARG A 238 5.27 -13.48 13.05
C ARG A 238 5.83 -13.19 11.67
N TYR A 239 5.03 -12.52 10.83
CA TYR A 239 5.35 -12.27 9.44
C TYR A 239 4.69 -10.99 8.94
N VAL A 240 5.36 -10.28 8.03
CA VAL A 240 4.88 -9.06 7.39
C VAL A 240 4.64 -9.31 5.91
N VAL A 241 3.48 -8.90 5.42
CA VAL A 241 3.11 -8.93 4.00
C VAL A 241 2.88 -7.50 3.56
N SER A 242 3.79 -6.95 2.75
CA SER A 242 3.75 -5.56 2.34
C SER A 242 3.44 -5.44 0.85
N GLN A 243 2.45 -4.59 0.53
CA GLN A 243 2.16 -4.15 -0.83
C GLN A 243 3.05 -2.98 -1.28
N ASN A 244 3.91 -2.47 -0.41
CA ASN A 244 4.72 -1.28 -0.67
C ASN A 244 6.05 -1.66 -1.29
N ALA A 245 6.43 -0.96 -2.36
CA ALA A 245 7.73 -1.10 -3.01
C ALA A 245 8.80 -0.14 -2.45
N ASP A 246 8.48 0.68 -1.45
CA ASP A 246 9.38 1.71 -0.91
C ASP A 246 10.60 1.17 -0.12
N GLY A 247 10.55 -0.11 0.27
CA GLY A 247 11.60 -0.77 1.04
C GLY A 247 11.79 -0.24 2.46
N LEU A 248 10.84 0.50 3.03
CA LEU A 248 10.96 1.12 4.36
C LEU A 248 10.91 0.09 5.50
N HIS A 249 10.19 -1.03 5.34
CA HIS A 249 10.21 -2.12 6.31
C HIS A 249 11.57 -2.79 6.45
N HIS A 250 12.28 -2.98 5.33
CA HIS A 250 13.65 -3.50 5.39
C HIS A 250 14.60 -2.50 6.02
N LEU A 251 14.41 -1.21 5.70
CA LEU A 251 15.20 -0.14 6.30
C LEU A 251 14.98 -0.04 7.82
N SER A 252 13.76 -0.29 8.31
CA SER A 252 13.46 -0.36 9.75
C SER A 252 14.00 -1.62 10.45
N GLY A 253 14.71 -2.49 9.72
CA GLY A 253 15.40 -3.65 10.27
C GLY A 253 14.61 -4.96 10.24
N ILE A 254 13.44 -5.01 9.58
CA ILE A 254 12.70 -6.27 9.44
C ILE A 254 13.49 -7.24 8.54
N PRO A 255 13.83 -8.46 9.04
CA PRO A 255 14.57 -9.43 8.25
C PRO A 255 13.79 -9.88 7.01
N TYR A 256 14.49 -10.06 5.89
CA TYR A 256 13.92 -10.63 4.65
C TYR A 256 13.25 -12.00 4.84
N THR A 257 13.67 -12.79 5.83
CA THR A 257 13.04 -14.07 6.17
C THR A 257 11.70 -13.95 6.89
N LYS A 258 11.27 -12.73 7.25
CA LYS A 258 10.02 -12.42 7.95
C LYS A 258 9.13 -11.45 7.17
N LEU A 259 9.45 -11.17 5.91
CA LEU A 259 8.74 -10.19 5.11
C LEU A 259 8.60 -10.64 3.66
N SER A 260 7.40 -10.46 3.10
CA SER A 260 7.13 -10.57 1.66
C SER A 260 6.73 -9.23 1.07
N ASP A 261 7.57 -8.67 0.20
CA ASP A 261 7.27 -7.50 -0.64
C ASP A 261 6.46 -7.95 -1.87
N VAL A 262 5.15 -8.12 -1.72
CA VAL A 262 4.33 -8.80 -2.76
C VAL A 262 4.23 -8.02 -4.07
N HIS A 263 4.58 -6.72 -4.08
CA HIS A 263 4.69 -5.90 -5.29
C HIS A 263 6.14 -5.52 -5.63
N GLY A 264 7.11 -6.24 -5.06
CA GLY A 264 8.53 -5.98 -5.25
C GLY A 264 9.06 -4.83 -4.41
N SER A 265 10.31 -4.46 -4.67
CA SER A 265 11.02 -3.43 -3.94
C SER A 265 11.84 -2.55 -4.88
N ALA A 266 11.74 -1.24 -4.70
CA ALA A 266 12.51 -0.22 -5.39
C ALA A 266 14.03 -0.35 -5.15
N PHE A 267 14.45 -1.18 -4.19
CA PHE A 267 15.84 -1.39 -3.82
C PHE A 267 16.32 -2.82 -4.11
N THR A 268 15.47 -3.65 -4.74
CA THR A 268 15.81 -5.04 -5.04
C THR A 268 15.73 -5.31 -6.53
N GLU A 269 16.77 -5.94 -7.05
CA GLU A 269 16.84 -6.47 -8.41
C GLU A 269 17.26 -7.93 -8.39
N TYR A 270 16.99 -8.65 -9.48
CA TYR A 270 17.29 -10.07 -9.59
C TYR A 270 17.83 -10.43 -10.97
N CYS A 271 18.55 -11.54 -11.04
CA CYS A 271 18.97 -12.12 -12.30
C CYS A 271 17.89 -13.06 -12.83
N PRO A 272 17.29 -12.79 -14.02
CA PRO A 272 16.26 -13.67 -14.58
C PRO A 272 16.81 -15.04 -15.02
N ASN A 273 18.13 -15.19 -15.11
CA ASN A 273 18.78 -16.45 -15.51
C ASN A 273 19.07 -17.37 -14.31
N CYS A 274 19.70 -16.85 -13.25
CA CYS A 274 20.10 -17.67 -12.08
C CYS A 274 19.23 -17.45 -10.83
N GLY A 275 18.30 -16.49 -10.84
CA GLY A 275 17.42 -16.18 -9.71
C GLY A 275 18.07 -15.40 -8.56
N LYS A 276 19.38 -15.14 -8.61
CA LYS A 276 20.10 -14.39 -7.56
C LYS A 276 19.54 -12.98 -7.41
N ARG A 277 19.26 -12.59 -6.17
CA ARG A 277 18.74 -11.27 -5.78
C ARG A 277 19.85 -10.38 -5.23
N TYR A 278 19.71 -9.08 -5.47
CA TYR A 278 20.63 -8.04 -5.03
C TYR A 278 19.83 -6.94 -4.36
N VAL A 279 20.18 -6.63 -3.12
CA VAL A 279 19.67 -5.46 -2.41
C VAL A 279 20.63 -4.31 -2.65
N ARG A 280 20.08 -3.13 -2.92
CA ARG A 280 20.81 -1.91 -3.21
C ARG A 280 20.49 -0.87 -2.13
N ASP A 281 21.43 0.04 -1.92
CA ASP A 281 21.25 1.27 -1.16
C ASP A 281 20.64 2.40 -2.01
N THR A 282 20.63 2.22 -3.34
CA THR A 282 20.04 3.12 -4.33
C THR A 282 18.83 2.52 -5.03
N TYR A 283 18.01 3.39 -5.61
CA TYR A 283 16.91 3.01 -6.48
C TYR A 283 17.38 2.08 -7.60
N ALA A 284 16.70 0.94 -7.72
CA ALA A 284 17.06 -0.15 -8.61
C ALA A 284 16.49 0.01 -10.03
N PRO A 285 15.21 0.38 -10.23
CA PRO A 285 14.68 0.56 -11.59
C PRO A 285 15.44 1.65 -12.39
N GLU A 286 15.53 1.46 -13.71
CA GLU A 286 16.12 2.44 -14.63
C GLU A 286 15.01 3.14 -15.42
N ASP A 287 14.61 4.32 -14.95
CA ASP A 287 13.47 5.04 -15.51
C ASP A 287 13.78 5.68 -16.88
N ARG A 288 15.05 5.80 -17.28
CA ARG A 288 15.45 6.39 -18.58
C ARG A 288 15.00 5.57 -19.78
N ALA A 289 14.62 4.31 -19.59
CA ALA A 289 14.10 3.48 -20.68
C ALA A 289 12.86 4.11 -21.34
N GLU A 290 12.00 4.79 -20.57
CA GLU A 290 10.85 5.51 -21.13
C GLU A 290 11.26 6.72 -21.98
N ASP A 291 12.38 7.37 -21.66
CA ASP A 291 12.92 8.44 -22.51
C ASP A 291 13.44 7.90 -23.85
N PHE A 292 14.01 6.69 -23.88
CA PHE A 292 14.34 6.00 -25.12
C PHE A 292 13.08 5.65 -25.92
N PHE A 293 12.07 5.05 -25.27
CA PHE A 293 10.83 4.68 -25.97
C PHE A 293 10.04 5.89 -26.49
N ALA A 294 10.12 7.03 -25.81
CA ALA A 294 9.50 8.28 -26.25
C ALA A 294 10.36 9.08 -27.24
N GLY A 295 11.55 8.59 -27.62
CA GLY A 295 12.47 9.29 -28.53
C GLY A 295 13.03 10.60 -27.97
N ARG A 296 13.07 10.75 -26.64
CA ARG A 296 13.58 11.95 -25.96
C ARG A 296 15.11 11.96 -25.84
N LEU A 297 15.75 10.80 -25.94
CA LEU A 297 17.21 10.66 -25.90
C LEU A 297 17.81 10.52 -27.31
N PRO A 298 18.98 11.14 -27.56
CA PRO A 298 19.69 10.99 -28.84
C PRO A 298 20.37 9.62 -28.94
N GLY A 299 20.46 9.09 -30.16
CA GLY A 299 21.19 7.85 -30.47
C GLY A 299 20.30 6.60 -30.56
N PRO A 300 20.85 5.47 -31.03
CA PRO A 300 20.12 4.22 -31.15
C PRO A 300 19.78 3.65 -29.77
N MET A 301 18.58 3.08 -29.62
CA MET A 301 18.15 2.43 -28.39
C MET A 301 19.02 1.19 -28.11
N PRO A 302 19.65 1.07 -26.93
CA PRO A 302 20.40 -0.11 -26.54
C PRO A 302 19.58 -1.39 -26.64
N SER A 303 20.20 -2.49 -27.10
CA SER A 303 19.51 -3.75 -27.40
C SER A 303 18.89 -4.45 -26.18
N HIS A 304 19.32 -4.10 -24.96
CA HIS A 304 18.78 -4.64 -23.71
C HIS A 304 17.59 -3.82 -23.16
N ILE A 305 17.35 -2.61 -23.67
CA ILE A 305 16.16 -1.83 -23.34
C ILE A 305 15.00 -2.37 -24.17
N LYS A 306 14.08 -3.08 -23.50
CA LYS A 306 12.94 -3.73 -24.16
C LYS A 306 11.70 -3.63 -23.29
N ARG A 307 10.55 -3.45 -23.93
CA ARG A 307 9.25 -3.55 -23.24
C ARG A 307 8.97 -5.00 -22.88
N CYS A 308 8.62 -5.23 -21.63
CA CYS A 308 8.07 -6.48 -21.14
C CYS A 308 6.80 -6.81 -21.93
N ARG A 309 6.63 -8.08 -22.31
CA ARG A 309 5.43 -8.52 -23.04
C ARG A 309 4.16 -8.53 -22.16
N GLY A 310 4.32 -8.58 -20.84
CA GLY A 310 3.22 -8.57 -19.86
C GLY A 310 2.74 -7.16 -19.56
N CYS A 311 3.55 -6.37 -18.87
CA CYS A 311 3.17 -5.02 -18.43
C CYS A 311 3.54 -3.87 -19.38
N GLY A 312 4.37 -4.11 -20.39
CA GLY A 312 4.83 -3.06 -21.31
C GLY A 312 5.96 -2.16 -20.75
N SER A 313 6.33 -2.28 -19.48
CA SER A 313 7.45 -1.56 -18.85
C SER A 313 8.82 -2.15 -19.22
N ASN A 314 9.90 -1.40 -19.02
CA ASN A 314 11.26 -1.95 -19.08
C ASN A 314 11.75 -2.30 -17.68
N HIS A 315 12.09 -3.57 -17.45
CA HIS A 315 12.60 -4.00 -16.14
C HIS A 315 14.12 -3.98 -16.02
N TRP A 316 14.86 -3.73 -17.11
CA TRP A 316 16.31 -3.74 -17.06
C TRP A 316 16.84 -2.59 -16.22
N THR A 317 17.80 -2.86 -15.34
CA THR A 317 18.24 -1.92 -14.30
C THR A 317 19.57 -1.21 -14.58
N GLY A 318 20.16 -1.38 -15.77
CA GLY A 318 21.50 -0.87 -16.05
C GLY A 318 22.65 -1.77 -15.60
N ARG A 319 22.36 -2.85 -14.85
CA ARG A 319 23.37 -3.69 -14.17
C ARG A 319 23.38 -5.13 -14.69
N SER A 320 24.44 -5.86 -14.36
CA SER A 320 24.66 -7.26 -14.77
C SER A 320 24.95 -8.15 -13.56
N CYS A 321 24.55 -9.42 -13.66
CA CYS A 321 24.79 -10.45 -12.67
C CYS A 321 26.29 -10.77 -12.58
N ASP A 322 26.83 -10.80 -11.36
CA ASP A 322 28.24 -11.14 -11.09
C ASP A 322 28.54 -12.63 -11.34
N ASP A 323 27.54 -13.51 -11.26
CA ASP A 323 27.72 -14.95 -11.44
C ASP A 323 27.61 -15.40 -12.91
N CYS A 324 26.69 -14.83 -13.69
CA CYS A 324 26.42 -15.29 -15.07
C CYS A 324 26.47 -14.20 -16.14
N GLY A 325 26.77 -12.95 -15.78
CA GLY A 325 26.87 -11.83 -16.72
C GLY A 325 25.56 -11.36 -17.35
N GLN A 326 24.42 -12.00 -17.05
CA GLN A 326 23.13 -11.63 -17.62
C GLN A 326 22.63 -10.29 -17.04
N PRO A 327 21.92 -9.48 -17.85
CA PRO A 327 21.30 -8.24 -17.37
C PRO A 327 20.37 -8.47 -16.17
N LEU A 328 20.44 -7.59 -15.17
CA LEU A 328 19.56 -7.64 -14.00
C LEU A 328 18.23 -6.95 -14.29
N HIS A 329 17.18 -7.45 -13.63
CA HIS A 329 15.81 -6.94 -13.71
C HIS A 329 15.37 -6.39 -12.34
N ASP A 330 14.63 -5.29 -12.30
CA ASP A 330 13.99 -4.85 -11.06
C ASP A 330 12.89 -5.82 -10.64
N THR A 331 12.48 -5.71 -9.37
CA THR A 331 11.40 -6.52 -8.82
C THR A 331 10.05 -5.81 -8.81
N VAL A 332 9.98 -4.54 -9.21
CA VAL A 332 8.79 -3.71 -9.05
C VAL A 332 7.70 -4.17 -10.02
N ILE A 333 6.56 -4.56 -9.44
CA ILE A 333 5.43 -5.11 -10.18
C ILE A 333 4.61 -3.98 -10.81
N SER A 334 4.42 -4.04 -12.12
CA SER A 334 3.51 -3.16 -12.88
C SER A 334 2.17 -3.86 -13.17
N PHE A 335 1.16 -3.09 -13.59
CA PHE A 335 -0.09 -3.70 -14.05
C PHE A 335 0.15 -4.62 -15.25
N GLY A 336 -0.36 -5.85 -15.17
CA GLY A 336 -0.14 -6.90 -16.16
C GLY A 336 1.00 -7.85 -15.83
N ASP A 337 1.82 -7.55 -14.81
CA ASP A 337 2.81 -8.50 -14.29
C ASP A 337 2.15 -9.54 -13.37
N GLY A 338 2.74 -10.73 -13.34
CA GLY A 338 2.41 -11.75 -12.35
C GLY A 338 3.19 -11.52 -11.05
N LEU A 339 2.56 -11.78 -9.91
CA LEU A 339 3.29 -11.77 -8.63
C LEU A 339 4.25 -12.96 -8.56
N GLU A 340 5.44 -12.75 -8.03
CA GLU A 340 6.46 -13.80 -7.90
C GLU A 340 6.02 -14.86 -6.88
N GLU A 341 5.97 -16.13 -7.31
CA GLU A 341 5.57 -17.25 -6.44
C GLU A 341 6.47 -17.37 -5.21
N CYS A 342 7.77 -17.16 -5.36
CA CYS A 342 8.73 -17.23 -4.25
C CYS A 342 8.49 -16.18 -3.16
N VAL A 343 7.82 -15.07 -3.49
CA VAL A 343 7.44 -14.01 -2.55
C VAL A 343 6.03 -14.25 -2.01
N LEU A 344 5.12 -14.69 -2.87
CA LEU A 344 3.71 -14.86 -2.55
C LEU A 344 3.46 -16.10 -1.69
N ARG A 345 4.13 -17.23 -1.99
CA ARG A 345 3.98 -18.50 -1.26
C ARG A 345 4.21 -18.35 0.26
N PRO A 346 5.34 -17.80 0.76
CA PRO A 346 5.53 -17.65 2.20
C PRO A 346 4.50 -16.71 2.85
N ALA A 347 4.01 -15.68 2.13
CA ALA A 347 2.94 -14.82 2.63
C ALA A 347 1.65 -15.61 2.92
N PHE A 348 1.26 -16.51 2.02
CA PHE A 348 0.09 -17.38 2.20
C PHE A 348 0.32 -18.46 3.27
N GLU A 349 1.49 -19.10 3.29
CA GLU A 349 1.85 -20.10 4.32
C GLU A 349 1.74 -19.49 5.72
N HIS A 350 2.25 -18.27 5.90
CA HIS A 350 2.13 -17.57 7.16
C HIS A 350 0.70 -17.16 7.49
N ALA A 351 -0.07 -16.70 6.50
CA ALA A 351 -1.44 -16.26 6.69
C ALA A 351 -2.41 -17.38 7.07
N VAL A 352 -2.31 -18.56 6.45
CA VAL A 352 -3.17 -19.71 6.76
C VAL A 352 -3.06 -20.17 8.21
N GLU A 353 -1.87 -20.02 8.80
CA GLU A 353 -1.58 -20.36 10.20
C GLU A 353 -1.86 -19.21 11.18
N ALA A 354 -2.12 -18.00 10.69
CA ALA A 354 -2.23 -16.82 11.53
C ALA A 354 -3.57 -16.76 12.26
N ASP A 355 -3.53 -16.42 13.55
CA ASP A 355 -4.70 -16.31 14.44
C ASP A 355 -5.17 -14.85 14.66
N ALA A 356 -4.41 -13.87 14.16
CA ALA A 356 -4.83 -12.47 14.04
C ALA A 356 -4.13 -11.80 12.84
N CYS A 357 -4.73 -10.74 12.29
CA CYS A 357 -4.12 -9.93 11.22
C CYS A 357 -4.21 -8.43 11.55
N LEU A 358 -3.07 -7.74 11.53
CA LEU A 358 -2.98 -6.28 11.63
C LEU A 358 -2.79 -5.67 10.25
N SER A 359 -3.83 -5.05 9.69
CA SER A 359 -3.81 -4.34 8.41
C SER A 359 -3.62 -2.83 8.62
N LEU A 360 -2.58 -2.26 8.00
CA LEU A 360 -2.22 -0.85 8.12
C LEU A 360 -2.10 -0.18 6.75
N GLY A 361 -2.86 0.89 6.54
CA GLY A 361 -2.69 1.76 5.38
C GLY A 361 -3.03 1.10 4.03
N SER A 362 -3.88 0.06 4.03
CA SER A 362 -4.34 -0.60 2.81
C SER A 362 -5.86 -0.65 2.75
N THR A 363 -6.44 -0.35 1.58
CA THR A 363 -7.85 -0.58 1.28
C THR A 363 -8.16 -2.05 0.95
N MET A 364 -7.11 -2.88 0.82
CA MET A 364 -7.20 -4.32 0.52
C MET A 364 -7.97 -4.65 -0.76
N SER A 365 -7.96 -3.74 -1.75
CA SER A 365 -8.76 -3.87 -2.99
C SER A 365 -8.05 -4.60 -4.14
N ILE A 366 -6.77 -4.92 -4.00
CA ILE A 366 -5.97 -5.51 -5.08
C ILE A 366 -5.67 -6.97 -4.78
N GLY A 367 -6.24 -7.84 -5.60
CA GLY A 367 -5.88 -9.26 -5.66
C GLY A 367 -4.67 -9.51 -6.57
N PRO A 368 -3.93 -10.60 -6.34
CA PRO A 368 -4.18 -11.63 -5.33
C PRO A 368 -3.62 -11.30 -3.93
N SER A 369 -2.94 -10.17 -3.73
CA SER A 369 -2.30 -9.85 -2.43
C SER A 369 -3.30 -9.71 -1.28
N ASN A 370 -4.49 -9.17 -1.52
CA ASN A 370 -5.55 -9.10 -0.50
C ASN A 370 -6.07 -10.46 -0.02
N GLN A 371 -5.87 -11.54 -0.78
CA GLN A 371 -6.34 -12.87 -0.40
C GLN A 371 -5.59 -13.43 0.81
N VAL A 372 -4.38 -12.93 1.10
CA VAL A 372 -3.64 -13.22 2.34
C VAL A 372 -4.51 -12.90 3.56
N VAL A 373 -5.26 -11.78 3.53
CA VAL A 373 -6.17 -11.39 4.61
C VAL A 373 -7.41 -12.28 4.65
N LEU A 374 -7.87 -12.77 3.50
CA LEU A 374 -9.04 -13.65 3.40
C LEU A 374 -8.78 -15.05 3.99
N VAL A 375 -7.60 -15.62 3.74
CA VAL A 375 -7.27 -16.98 4.20
C VAL A 375 -6.89 -17.06 5.67
N GLN A 376 -6.52 -15.92 6.28
CA GLN A 376 -6.21 -15.83 7.70
C GLN A 376 -7.44 -16.15 8.55
N LYS A 377 -7.23 -16.74 9.73
CA LYS A 377 -8.30 -17.13 10.65
C LYS A 377 -8.27 -16.28 11.91
N GLY A 378 -9.38 -15.63 12.26
CA GLY A 378 -9.48 -14.87 13.51
C GLY A 378 -9.58 -13.36 13.31
N PRO A 379 -9.38 -12.57 14.38
CA PRO A 379 -9.65 -11.13 14.38
C PRO A 379 -8.79 -10.38 13.36
N LEU A 380 -9.46 -9.58 12.54
CA LEU A 380 -8.82 -8.64 11.62
C LEU A 380 -8.85 -7.23 12.24
N ILE A 381 -7.68 -6.65 12.45
CA ILE A 381 -7.51 -5.28 12.91
C ILE A 381 -7.17 -4.43 11.68
N VAL A 382 -7.89 -3.34 11.44
CA VAL A 382 -7.73 -2.50 10.24
C VAL A 382 -7.60 -1.04 10.66
N CYS A 383 -6.46 -0.43 10.35
CA CYS A 383 -6.24 1.01 10.46
C CYS A 383 -5.95 1.62 9.08
N VAL A 384 -6.89 2.41 8.59
CA VAL A 384 -6.79 3.20 7.35
C VAL A 384 -7.93 4.23 7.37
N ARG A 385 -7.77 5.37 6.71
CA ARG A 385 -8.80 6.43 6.70
C ARG A 385 -10.01 6.12 5.81
N GLN A 386 -9.86 5.24 4.84
CA GLN A 386 -10.91 4.94 3.85
C GLN A 386 -11.67 3.65 4.20
N ASP A 387 -12.86 3.48 3.66
CA ASP A 387 -13.54 2.18 3.72
C ASP A 387 -12.74 1.11 2.97
N THR A 388 -12.87 -0.14 3.42
CA THR A 388 -12.17 -1.29 2.84
C THR A 388 -13.13 -2.39 2.44
N GLU A 389 -12.73 -3.22 1.47
CA GLU A 389 -13.49 -4.40 1.07
C GLU A 389 -13.62 -5.44 2.19
N MET A 390 -12.80 -5.31 3.25
CA MET A 390 -12.74 -6.25 4.36
C MET A 390 -13.43 -5.74 5.63
N ASP A 391 -14.13 -4.59 5.61
CA ASP A 391 -14.74 -4.01 6.82
C ASP A 391 -15.81 -4.94 7.43
N GLN A 392 -16.63 -5.59 6.60
CA GLN A 392 -17.59 -6.59 7.08
C GLN A 392 -16.90 -7.82 7.70
N ARG A 393 -15.78 -8.25 7.12
CA ARG A 393 -14.95 -9.33 7.67
C ARG A 393 -14.31 -8.91 9.00
N CYS A 394 -13.82 -7.69 9.10
CA CYS A 394 -13.29 -7.11 10.33
C CYS A 394 -14.35 -7.20 11.45
N ALA A 395 -15.57 -6.74 11.19
CA ALA A 395 -16.66 -6.80 12.16
C ALA A 395 -17.04 -8.24 12.56
N SER A 396 -17.22 -9.14 11.60
CA SER A 396 -17.65 -10.52 11.85
C SER A 396 -16.62 -11.40 12.57
N THR A 397 -15.35 -11.00 12.57
CA THR A 397 -14.28 -11.72 13.28
C THR A 397 -13.95 -11.17 14.66
N GLY A 398 -14.78 -10.25 15.19
CA GLY A 398 -14.50 -9.58 16.46
C GLY A 398 -13.24 -8.69 16.38
N GLY A 399 -12.92 -8.23 15.18
CA GLY A 399 -11.79 -7.37 14.88
C GLY A 399 -12.01 -5.91 15.30
N VAL A 400 -11.06 -5.06 14.94
CA VAL A 400 -11.07 -3.63 15.28
C VAL A 400 -10.92 -2.81 14.00
N ARG A 401 -11.91 -1.94 13.72
CA ARG A 401 -11.85 -1.00 12.60
C ARG A 401 -11.60 0.42 13.10
N ALA A 402 -10.40 0.94 12.83
CA ALA A 402 -9.94 2.27 13.22
C ALA A 402 -9.75 3.20 12.01
N TYR A 403 -10.55 4.25 11.93
CA TYR A 403 -10.41 5.29 10.92
C TYR A 403 -9.47 6.38 11.45
N GLY A 404 -8.24 6.45 10.91
CA GLY A 404 -7.26 7.41 11.38
C GLY A 404 -5.87 7.18 10.82
N ASP A 405 -4.92 7.91 11.38
CA ASP A 405 -3.52 7.90 10.94
C ASP A 405 -2.81 6.69 11.51
N CYS A 406 -2.12 5.93 10.65
CA CYS A 406 -1.43 4.72 11.09
C CYS A 406 -0.38 5.00 12.18
N ASP A 407 0.36 6.10 12.07
CA ASP A 407 1.37 6.47 13.07
C ASP A 407 0.74 6.78 14.44
N GLU A 408 -0.39 7.48 14.47
CA GLU A 408 -1.11 7.81 15.70
C GLU A 408 -1.76 6.57 16.34
N PHE A 409 -2.43 5.76 15.53
CA PHE A 409 -2.99 4.48 15.97
C PHE A 409 -1.91 3.55 16.54
N MET A 410 -0.79 3.40 15.81
CA MET A 410 0.33 2.56 16.25
C MET A 410 1.00 3.13 17.50
N ARG A 411 1.07 4.45 17.67
CA ARG A 411 1.59 5.08 18.89
C ARG A 411 0.76 4.69 20.11
N HIS A 412 -0.57 4.82 20.05
CA HIS A 412 -1.43 4.38 21.14
C HIS A 412 -1.34 2.87 21.39
N LEU A 413 -1.26 2.06 20.33
CA LEU A 413 -1.07 0.62 20.44
C LEU A 413 0.25 0.28 21.15
N MET A 414 1.33 0.97 20.80
CA MET A 414 2.65 0.73 21.38
C MET A 414 2.78 1.19 22.82
N VAL A 415 2.06 2.26 23.23
CA VAL A 415 1.94 2.64 24.65
C VAL A 415 1.42 1.46 25.46
N ASP A 416 0.38 0.78 24.97
CA ASP A 416 -0.13 -0.41 25.64
C ASP A 416 0.87 -1.57 25.54
N MET A 417 1.39 -1.87 24.35
CA MET A 417 2.26 -3.03 24.15
C MET A 417 3.55 -2.98 24.96
N LEU A 418 4.12 -1.80 25.19
CA LEU A 418 5.40 -1.62 25.88
C LEU A 418 5.26 -1.15 27.34
N GLY A 419 4.13 -0.56 27.72
CA GLY A 419 3.94 -0.02 29.07
C GLY A 419 5.01 1.00 29.44
N GLU A 420 5.67 0.81 30.58
CA GLU A 420 6.74 1.69 31.06
C GLU A 420 7.93 1.81 30.10
N GLY A 421 8.18 0.79 29.26
CA GLY A 421 9.26 0.80 28.26
C GLY A 421 8.97 1.65 27.03
N PHE A 422 7.75 2.20 26.87
CA PHE A 422 7.37 2.98 25.69
C PHE A 422 8.24 4.22 25.50
N ALA A 423 8.43 5.02 26.55
CA ALA A 423 9.13 6.31 26.46
C ALA A 423 10.61 6.14 26.06
N GLU A 424 11.27 5.11 26.62
CA GLU A 424 12.66 4.78 26.28
C GLU A 424 12.77 4.29 24.84
N TRP A 425 11.88 3.37 24.43
CA TRP A 425 11.86 2.87 23.05
C TRP A 425 11.60 4.00 22.05
N GLU A 426 10.63 4.88 22.32
CA GLU A 426 10.36 6.01 21.45
C GLU A 426 11.56 6.97 21.33
N ALA A 427 12.23 7.27 22.44
CA ALA A 427 13.43 8.11 22.42
C ALA A 427 14.54 7.49 21.55
N SER A 428 14.64 6.16 21.52
CA SER A 428 15.64 5.44 20.71
C SER A 428 15.45 5.60 19.19
N LEU A 429 14.23 5.91 18.72
CA LEU A 429 13.94 6.05 17.28
C LEU A 429 14.75 7.17 16.60
N ALA A 430 15.13 8.19 17.37
CA ALA A 430 16.01 9.26 16.88
C ALA A 430 17.40 8.74 16.50
N GLU A 431 17.89 7.69 17.18
CA GLU A 431 19.17 7.06 16.88
C GLU A 431 19.04 6.10 15.67
N ASN A 432 17.94 5.35 15.58
CA ASN A 432 17.62 4.51 14.42
C ASN A 432 17.70 5.32 13.12
N LYS A 433 17.16 6.55 13.13
CA LYS A 433 17.20 7.46 11.98
C LYS A 433 18.61 7.73 11.47
N LYS A 434 19.61 7.89 12.35
CA LYS A 434 21.01 8.08 11.95
C LYS A 434 21.57 6.84 11.26
N THR A 435 21.17 5.66 11.72
CA THR A 435 21.54 4.39 11.09
C THR A 435 20.96 4.29 9.67
N TYR A 436 19.73 4.73 9.46
CA TYR A 436 19.11 4.75 8.12
C TYR A 436 19.82 5.71 7.18
N ASP A 437 20.24 6.89 7.66
CA ASP A 437 21.02 7.84 6.88
C ASP A 437 22.37 7.27 6.42
N ALA A 438 22.94 6.34 7.18
CA ALA A 438 24.15 5.61 6.80
C ALA A 438 23.86 4.49 5.79
N GLN A 439 22.73 3.77 5.93
CA GLN A 439 22.35 2.68 5.02
C GLN A 439 21.83 3.16 3.67
N ARG A 440 21.12 4.30 3.63
CA ARG A 440 20.60 4.95 2.41
C ARG A 440 20.98 6.43 2.43
N PRO A 441 22.20 6.78 2.01
CA PRO A 441 22.64 8.16 1.99
C PRO A 441 21.81 8.98 1.00
N ALA A 442 21.48 10.23 1.37
CA ALA A 442 20.77 11.15 0.49
C ALA A 442 21.51 11.38 -0.84
N ALA A 443 20.75 11.68 -1.89
CA ALA A 443 21.26 11.84 -3.25
C ALA A 443 22.46 12.80 -3.30
N GLY A 444 23.61 12.33 -3.82
CA GLY A 444 24.81 13.15 -4.04
C GLY A 444 26.01 12.89 -3.11
N LYS A 445 25.89 12.05 -2.06
CA LYS A 445 27.06 11.59 -1.29
C LYS A 445 27.81 10.46 -2.01
N LYS A 446 29.15 10.39 -1.85
CA LYS A 446 30.00 9.37 -2.49
C LYS A 446 29.51 7.96 -2.12
N ARG A 447 29.26 7.18 -3.18
CA ARG A 447 28.69 5.83 -3.20
C ARG A 447 29.63 4.86 -2.48
N GLY A 448 29.14 4.21 -1.42
CA GLY A 448 29.81 3.11 -0.76
C GLY A 448 29.52 1.80 -1.48
N ASP A 449 30.38 0.80 -1.28
CA ASP A 449 30.25 -0.49 -1.95
C ASP A 449 28.96 -1.23 -1.60
N ILE A 450 28.50 -1.97 -2.60
CA ILE A 450 27.29 -2.79 -2.69
C ILE A 450 27.15 -3.70 -1.46
N PHE A 451 26.02 -3.61 -0.75
CA PHE A 451 25.63 -4.65 0.21
C PHE A 451 25.00 -5.85 -0.52
N VAL A 452 25.82 -6.78 -1.00
CA VAL A 452 25.31 -8.05 -1.57
C VAL A 452 24.89 -8.96 -0.42
N LYS A 453 23.62 -8.91 -0.01
CA LYS A 453 23.05 -9.98 0.81
C LYS A 453 22.54 -11.08 -0.12
N LYS A 454 23.25 -12.22 -0.17
CA LYS A 454 22.70 -13.45 -0.76
C LYS A 454 21.45 -13.82 0.05
N MET A 455 20.28 -13.76 -0.59
CA MET A 455 19.04 -14.34 -0.06
C MET A 455 18.88 -15.76 -0.54
#